data_AF-A0AAD5QMS6-F1
#
_entry.id   AF-A0AAD5QMS6-F1
#
_cell.length_a   1.000
_cell.length_b   1.000
_cell.length_c   1.000
_cell.angle_alpha   90.00
_cell.angle_beta   90.00
_cell.angle_gamma   90.00
#
_symmetry.space_group_name_H-M   'P 1'
#
loop_
_entity.id
_entity.type
_entity.pdbx_description
1 polymer ?
#
loop_
_entity_poly.entity_id
_entity_poly.type
_entity_poly.pdbx_seq_one_letter_code
_entity_poly.pdbx_strand_id
1 'polypeptide(L)'
;MALRISFTGPFNLVDQSSYEFFEFCPAFAYEKASRHLKMVDIEFLIPIVAICVGLAINKELRAGIVYNPVTHELFFAQVGCGAFKNGLPIHVSATTALNRSLIMATLAIHNYNKFGESWLDIAQSNLRRQVEAGIRGHRCFGSAAMNIMMIAQGACDAMVEYGLHAWDIAAAAVIVSEAGGCVIDPTGAPFNVMSRKILCASTKELAISLSNILTHADFEPEG
;
A
#
# COMPACT_ATOMS: atom_id res chain seq x y z
N MET A 1 13.14 -15.46 -16.06
CA MET A 1 11.85 -15.37 -16.76
C MET A 1 11.50 -13.89 -16.85
N ALA A 2 11.62 -13.28 -18.03
CA ALA A 2 11.33 -11.86 -18.22
C ALA A 2 9.80 -11.68 -18.31
N LEU A 3 9.22 -10.86 -17.43
CA LEU A 3 7.81 -10.49 -17.50
C LEU A 3 7.63 -9.56 -18.71
N ARG A 4 7.16 -10.11 -19.85
CA ARG A 4 6.86 -9.32 -21.05
C ARG A 4 5.41 -8.87 -20.98
N ILE A 5 5.17 -7.69 -20.42
CA ILE A 5 3.86 -7.05 -20.48
C ILE A 5 3.74 -6.42 -21.88
N SER A 6 3.01 -7.09 -22.78
CA SER A 6 2.72 -6.56 -24.13
C SER A 6 1.34 -5.90 -24.15
N PHE A 7 1.31 -4.58 -24.23
CA PHE A 7 0.09 -3.83 -24.52
C PHE A 7 -0.16 -3.87 -26.03
N THR A 8 -1.35 -4.28 -26.45
CA THR A 8 -1.79 -4.24 -27.85
C THR A 8 -2.83 -3.13 -28.01
N GLY A 9 -2.34 -1.91 -28.26
CA GLY A 9 -3.18 -0.72 -28.49
C GLY A 9 -2.33 0.55 -28.49
N PRO A 10 -2.85 1.68 -29.04
CA PRO A 10 -2.15 2.96 -28.99
C PRO A 10 -2.29 3.55 -27.57
N PHE A 11 -1.46 3.09 -26.64
CA PHE A 11 -1.35 3.69 -25.31
C PHE A 11 -0.11 4.59 -25.30
N ASN A 12 -0.33 5.90 -25.19
CA ASN A 12 0.75 6.86 -25.04
C ASN A 12 1.35 6.71 -23.64
N LEU A 13 2.63 6.32 -23.58
CA LEU A 13 3.43 6.46 -22.38
C LEU A 13 3.48 7.96 -22.02
N VAL A 14 2.83 8.30 -20.91
CA VAL A 14 2.69 9.64 -20.33
C VAL A 14 1.72 10.55 -21.11
N ASP A 15 0.42 10.44 -20.79
CA ASP A 15 -0.55 11.53 -20.94
C ASP A 15 -1.27 11.75 -19.61
N GLN A 16 -1.20 12.99 -19.10
CA GLN A 16 -1.88 13.45 -17.88
C GLN A 16 -3.42 13.38 -17.98
N SER A 17 -3.97 13.01 -19.13
CA SER A 17 -5.40 12.75 -19.33
C SER A 17 -5.85 11.33 -18.92
N SER A 18 -4.91 10.40 -18.78
CA SER A 18 -5.16 8.99 -18.41
C SER A 18 -4.07 8.53 -17.43
N TYR A 19 -4.37 8.50 -16.12
CA TYR A 19 -3.38 8.15 -15.11
C TYR A 19 -2.91 6.69 -15.23
N GLU A 20 -1.75 6.49 -15.84
CA GLU A 20 -0.97 5.26 -15.73
C GLU A 20 0.14 5.47 -14.69
N PHE A 21 0.13 4.70 -13.59
CA PHE A 21 1.08 4.86 -12.50
C PHE A 21 2.21 3.83 -12.64
N PHE A 22 3.42 4.31 -12.90
CA PHE A 22 4.64 3.51 -12.98
C PHE A 22 5.70 4.09 -12.04
N GLU A 23 6.03 3.40 -10.95
CA GLU A 23 7.20 3.79 -10.16
C GLU A 23 7.84 2.60 -9.42
N PHE A 24 9.15 2.72 -9.25
CA PHE A 24 9.96 1.84 -8.41
C PHE A 24 9.87 2.37 -6.98
N CYS A 25 9.39 1.58 -6.02
CA CYS A 25 9.41 1.98 -4.60
C CYS A 25 10.62 1.32 -3.93
N PRO A 26 11.83 1.92 -3.96
CA PRO A 26 12.92 1.43 -3.14
C PRO A 26 12.56 1.72 -1.68
N ALA A 27 12.77 0.74 -0.80
CA ALA A 27 12.58 0.87 0.64
C ALA A 27 13.69 1.76 1.24
N PHE A 28 13.73 3.03 0.85
CA PHE A 28 14.75 4.08 1.07
C PHE A 28 15.89 4.13 0.02
N ALA A 29 15.71 4.96 -1.01
CA ALA A 29 16.80 5.69 -1.69
C ALA A 29 16.20 6.86 -2.48
N TYR A 30 16.34 8.07 -1.96
CA TYR A 30 16.10 9.30 -2.73
C TYR A 30 17.41 9.68 -3.42
N GLU A 31 17.48 9.59 -4.74
CA GLU A 31 18.36 10.47 -5.50
C GLU A 31 17.73 10.83 -6.85
N LYS A 32 17.35 12.10 -6.95
CA LYS A 32 16.81 12.75 -8.14
C LYS A 32 17.97 13.06 -9.10
N ALA A 33 18.40 12.11 -9.93
CA ALA A 33 19.26 12.44 -11.07
C ALA A 33 19.26 11.38 -12.18
N SER A 34 18.94 11.87 -13.39
CA SER A 34 19.40 11.36 -14.69
C SER A 34 18.70 10.12 -15.28
N ARG A 35 18.00 10.39 -16.40
CA ARG A 35 17.55 9.61 -17.58
C ARG A 35 18.06 8.18 -17.89
N HIS A 36 18.64 7.45 -16.96
CA HIS A 36 19.03 6.05 -17.09
C HIS A 36 18.63 5.37 -15.78
N LEU A 37 17.71 4.39 -15.82
CA LEU A 37 17.44 3.51 -14.67
C LEU A 37 18.76 2.81 -14.31
N LYS A 38 19.46 3.32 -13.32
CA LYS A 38 20.48 2.57 -12.60
C LYS A 38 19.76 1.95 -11.40
N MET A 39 19.78 0.63 -11.33
CA MET A 39 19.53 -0.09 -10.08
C MET A 39 20.65 0.35 -9.13
N VAL A 40 20.41 1.39 -8.34
CA VAL A 40 21.40 1.92 -7.40
C VAL A 40 21.51 0.92 -6.25
N ASP A 41 22.73 0.39 -6.13
CA ASP A 41 23.32 -0.46 -5.10
C ASP A 41 22.40 -0.99 -3.99
N ILE A 42 22.16 -2.30 -4.05
CA ILE A 42 21.65 -3.15 -2.96
C ILE A 42 22.78 -3.29 -1.91
N GLU A 43 23.19 -2.19 -1.27
CA GLU A 43 24.19 -2.23 -0.19
C GLU A 43 23.58 -2.52 1.19
N PHE A 44 22.24 -2.56 1.30
CA PHE A 44 21.52 -3.08 2.46
C PHE A 44 20.62 -4.25 2.04
N LEU A 45 21.09 -5.47 2.26
CA LEU A 45 20.50 -6.77 1.87
C LEU A 45 19.19 -7.14 2.62
N ILE A 46 18.22 -6.24 2.74
CA ILE A 46 16.88 -6.57 3.24
C ILE A 46 16.02 -6.95 2.03
N PRO A 47 15.60 -8.24 1.87
CA PRO A 47 14.95 -8.74 0.65
C PRO A 47 13.46 -8.33 0.54
N ILE A 48 13.13 -7.13 1.00
CA ILE A 48 11.78 -6.59 1.04
C ILE A 48 11.76 -5.32 0.17
N VAL A 49 11.57 -5.52 -1.12
CA VAL A 49 11.44 -4.46 -2.12
C VAL A 49 10.27 -4.77 -3.05
N ALA A 50 9.67 -3.74 -3.64
CA ALA A 50 8.50 -3.91 -4.48
C ALA A 50 8.54 -2.99 -5.71
N ILE A 51 8.17 -3.56 -6.85
CA ILE A 51 7.81 -2.85 -8.07
C ILE A 51 6.29 -2.78 -8.12
N CYS A 52 5.73 -1.58 -8.23
CA CYS A 52 4.29 -1.37 -8.21
C CYS A 52 3.82 -0.78 -9.55
N VAL A 53 2.78 -1.37 -10.13
CA VAL A 53 2.16 -0.89 -11.37
C VAL A 53 0.65 -0.90 -11.19
N GLY A 54 0.04 0.27 -11.27
CA GLY A 54 -1.41 0.45 -11.17
C GLY A 54 -1.99 0.98 -12.47
N LEU A 55 -3.08 0.37 -12.94
CA LEU A 55 -3.82 0.82 -14.11
C LEU A 55 -5.12 1.49 -13.66
N ALA A 56 -5.30 2.77 -14.02
CA ALA A 56 -6.56 3.47 -13.87
C ALA A 56 -7.17 3.78 -15.24
N ILE A 57 -8.48 3.57 -15.39
CA ILE A 57 -9.24 3.95 -16.59
C ILE A 57 -10.37 4.85 -16.11
N ASN A 58 -10.52 6.03 -16.71
CA ASN A 58 -11.51 7.03 -16.29
C ASN A 58 -11.44 7.37 -14.79
N LYS A 59 -10.23 7.46 -14.24
CA LYS A 59 -9.97 7.69 -12.80
C LYS A 59 -10.41 6.57 -11.86
N GLU A 60 -10.80 5.42 -12.39
CA GLU A 60 -11.11 4.22 -11.61
C GLU A 60 -9.97 3.20 -11.71
N LEU A 61 -9.51 2.68 -10.59
CA LEU A 61 -8.49 1.63 -10.56
C LEU A 61 -9.06 0.33 -11.12
N ARG A 62 -8.38 -0.28 -12.10
CA ARG A 62 -8.86 -1.48 -12.82
C ARG A 62 -7.97 -2.70 -12.64
N ALA A 63 -6.67 -2.52 -12.51
CA ALA A 63 -5.72 -3.60 -12.32
C ALA A 63 -4.49 -3.13 -11.52
N GLY A 64 -3.84 -4.06 -10.85
CA GLY A 64 -2.64 -3.79 -10.06
C GLY A 64 -1.68 -4.95 -10.10
N ILE A 65 -0.38 -4.65 -10.15
CA ILE A 65 0.72 -5.60 -10.02
C ILE A 65 1.68 -5.09 -8.95
N VAL A 66 2.06 -5.96 -8.02
CA VAL A 66 3.13 -5.74 -7.06
C VAL A 66 4.11 -6.90 -7.16
N TYR A 67 5.37 -6.63 -7.47
CA TYR A 67 6.38 -7.66 -7.67
C TYR A 67 7.61 -7.43 -6.78
N ASN A 68 7.97 -8.42 -5.96
CA ASN A 68 9.24 -8.44 -5.27
C ASN A 68 10.27 -9.22 -6.12
N PRO A 69 11.26 -8.55 -6.76
CA PRO A 69 12.25 -9.21 -7.59
C PRO A 69 13.23 -10.11 -6.82
N VAL A 70 13.38 -9.91 -5.51
CA VAL A 70 14.33 -10.69 -4.69
C VAL A 70 13.73 -12.03 -4.29
N THR A 71 12.46 -12.04 -3.87
CA THR A 71 11.75 -13.26 -3.45
C THR A 71 10.97 -13.92 -4.58
N HIS A 72 10.91 -13.29 -5.76
CA HIS A 72 10.08 -13.72 -6.89
C HIS A 72 8.60 -13.86 -6.52
N GLU A 73 8.10 -12.96 -5.68
CA GLU A 73 6.68 -12.90 -5.32
C GLU A 73 5.96 -11.90 -6.22
N LEU A 74 5.11 -12.40 -7.11
CA LEU A 74 4.26 -11.62 -8.00
C LEU A 74 2.82 -11.64 -7.49
N PHE A 75 2.36 -10.49 -7.02
CA PHE A 75 0.96 -10.24 -6.67
C PHE A 75 0.29 -9.50 -7.81
N PHE A 76 -0.90 -9.92 -8.20
CA PHE A 76 -1.68 -9.23 -9.22
C PHE A 76 -3.17 -9.41 -9.03
N ALA A 77 -3.93 -8.43 -9.49
CA ALA A 77 -5.38 -8.48 -9.50
C ALA A 77 -5.95 -7.62 -10.63
N GLN A 78 -7.14 -7.99 -11.07
CA GLN A 78 -7.98 -7.21 -11.97
C GLN A 78 -9.39 -7.18 -11.40
N VAL A 79 -10.06 -6.04 -11.50
CA VAL A 79 -11.42 -5.87 -10.98
C VAL A 79 -12.35 -6.96 -11.51
N GLY A 80 -12.98 -7.70 -10.59
CA GLY A 80 -13.90 -8.80 -10.87
C GLY A 80 -13.25 -10.15 -11.21
N CYS A 81 -11.92 -10.25 -11.17
CA CYS A 81 -11.18 -11.47 -11.49
C CYS A 81 -10.53 -12.13 -10.26
N GLY A 82 -10.58 -11.48 -9.09
CA GLY A 82 -9.88 -11.94 -7.89
C GLY A 82 -8.40 -11.52 -7.85
N ALA A 83 -7.75 -11.84 -6.73
CA ALA A 83 -6.35 -11.55 -6.48
C ALA A 83 -5.51 -12.83 -6.43
N PHE A 84 -4.27 -12.74 -6.90
CA PHE A 84 -3.37 -13.88 -7.03
C PHE A 84 -1.96 -13.56 -6.56
N LYS A 85 -1.28 -14.57 -6.02
CA LYS A 85 0.16 -14.59 -5.74
C LYS A 85 0.79 -15.75 -6.51
N ASN A 86 1.71 -15.46 -7.42
CA ASN A 86 2.37 -16.46 -8.27
C ASN A 86 1.38 -17.41 -8.98
N GLY A 87 0.23 -16.88 -9.38
CA GLY A 87 -0.84 -17.62 -10.06
C GLY A 87 -1.80 -18.40 -9.15
N LEU A 88 -1.56 -18.41 -7.83
CA LEU A 88 -2.48 -19.01 -6.85
C LEU A 88 -3.40 -17.94 -6.27
N PRO A 89 -4.70 -18.22 -6.09
CA PRO A 89 -5.63 -17.26 -5.51
C PRO A 89 -5.24 -16.95 -4.05
N ILE A 90 -5.42 -15.69 -3.66
CA ILE A 90 -5.20 -15.22 -2.29
C ILE A 90 -6.46 -14.59 -1.74
N HIS A 91 -6.63 -14.69 -0.42
CA HIS A 91 -7.72 -14.08 0.31
C HIS A 91 -7.19 -13.46 1.59
N VAL A 92 -7.82 -12.36 1.98
CA VAL A 92 -7.61 -11.74 3.29
C VAL A 92 -8.08 -12.66 4.42
N SER A 93 -7.67 -12.37 5.66
CA SER A 93 -8.18 -13.09 6.84
C SER A 93 -9.66 -12.77 7.12
N ALA A 94 -10.32 -13.58 7.95
CA ALA A 94 -11.68 -13.29 8.42
C ALA A 94 -11.72 -12.47 9.73
N THR A 95 -10.61 -11.83 10.11
CA THR A 95 -10.49 -11.14 11.40
C THR A 95 -11.34 -9.86 11.43
N THR A 96 -12.27 -9.78 12.36
CA THR A 96 -13.14 -8.60 12.56
C THR A 96 -12.82 -7.78 13.80
N ALA A 97 -12.18 -8.38 14.81
CA ALA A 97 -11.95 -7.77 16.11
C ALA A 97 -10.52 -7.25 16.27
N LEU A 98 -10.37 -6.01 16.76
CA LEU A 98 -9.05 -5.39 17.01
C LEU A 98 -8.16 -6.25 17.90
N ASN A 99 -8.70 -6.80 18.99
CA ASN A 99 -7.92 -7.60 19.93
C ASN A 99 -7.42 -8.96 19.39
N ARG A 100 -7.86 -9.34 18.20
CA ARG A 100 -7.39 -10.51 17.45
C ARG A 100 -6.62 -10.13 16.20
N SER A 101 -6.39 -8.84 15.96
CA SER A 101 -5.74 -8.36 14.76
C SER A 101 -4.22 -8.23 14.92
N LEU A 102 -3.49 -8.51 13.84
CA LEU A 102 -2.07 -8.22 13.67
C LEU A 102 -1.95 -7.04 12.70
N ILE A 103 -1.36 -5.94 13.15
CA ILE A 103 -1.33 -4.68 12.38
C ILE A 103 0.06 -4.46 11.78
N MET A 104 0.13 -4.23 10.47
CA MET A 104 1.32 -3.67 9.85
C MET A 104 1.37 -2.17 10.18
N ALA A 105 2.46 -1.73 10.79
CA ALA A 105 2.59 -0.40 11.33
C ALA A 105 3.99 0.17 11.05
N THR A 106 4.02 1.43 10.63
CA THR A 106 5.24 2.20 10.39
C THR A 106 5.08 3.57 11.03
N LEU A 107 6.20 4.14 11.48
CA LEU A 107 6.23 5.54 11.93
C LEU A 107 6.17 6.53 10.78
N ALA A 108 6.27 6.08 9.51
CA ALA A 108 6.28 6.91 8.30
C ALA A 108 7.16 8.17 8.47
N ILE A 109 8.41 7.95 8.89
CA ILE A 109 9.33 9.01 9.33
C ILE A 109 9.60 10.08 8.27
N HIS A 110 9.35 9.78 6.98
CA HIS A 110 9.45 10.77 5.90
C HIS A 110 8.49 11.94 6.08
N ASN A 111 7.37 11.75 6.79
CA ASN A 111 6.42 12.81 7.11
C ASN A 111 6.98 13.83 8.12
N TYR A 112 8.06 13.51 8.86
CA TYR A 112 8.71 14.44 9.78
C TYR A 112 9.19 15.71 9.07
N ASN A 113 9.67 15.59 7.83
CA ASN A 113 10.13 16.75 7.05
C ASN A 113 9.02 17.77 6.78
N LYS A 114 7.76 17.33 6.74
CA LYS A 114 6.59 18.19 6.48
C LYS A 114 5.94 18.69 7.76
N PHE A 115 5.82 17.85 8.78
CA PHE A 115 5.01 18.11 9.97
C PHE A 115 5.82 18.24 11.27
N GLY A 116 7.12 17.94 11.25
CA GLY A 116 8.00 17.96 12.41
C GLY A 116 7.51 17.06 13.55
N GLU A 117 7.68 17.53 14.79
CA GLU A 117 7.29 16.82 16.02
C GLU A 117 5.81 16.43 16.05
N SER A 118 4.93 17.22 15.44
CA SER A 118 3.49 16.92 15.43
C SER A 118 3.18 15.58 14.74
N TRP A 119 3.99 15.17 13.76
CA TRP A 119 3.85 13.85 13.16
C TRP A 119 4.29 12.72 14.10
N LEU A 120 5.37 12.92 14.86
CA LEU A 120 5.82 11.93 15.84
C LEU A 120 4.74 11.73 16.91
N ASP A 121 4.11 12.81 17.38
CA ASP A 121 3.01 12.75 18.34
C ASP A 121 1.83 11.94 17.77
N ILE A 122 1.42 12.21 16.53
CA ILE A 122 0.32 11.47 15.88
C ILE A 122 0.69 9.99 15.70
N ALA A 123 1.87 9.70 15.16
CA ALA A 123 2.31 8.33 14.89
C ALA A 123 2.42 7.51 16.18
N GLN A 124 3.07 8.04 17.21
CA GLN A 124 3.20 7.39 18.52
C GLN A 124 1.84 7.21 19.20
N SER A 125 0.98 8.24 19.15
CA SER A 125 -0.35 8.17 19.73
C SER A 125 -1.22 7.11 19.04
N ASN A 126 -1.11 6.95 17.72
CA ASN A 126 -1.80 5.91 16.97
C ASN A 126 -1.31 4.51 17.33
N LEU A 127 0.01 4.30 17.40
CA LEU A 127 0.58 3.03 17.86
C LEU A 127 0.11 2.68 19.27
N ARG A 128 0.16 3.65 20.19
CA ARG A 128 -0.29 3.49 21.57
C ARG A 128 -1.76 3.08 21.65
N ARG A 129 -2.66 3.75 20.94
CA ARG A 129 -4.09 3.42 20.94
C ARG A 129 -4.37 2.03 20.38
N GLN A 130 -3.62 1.60 19.38
CA GLN A 130 -3.72 0.23 18.87
C GLN A 130 -3.29 -0.80 19.93
N VAL A 131 -2.21 -0.54 20.68
CA VAL A 131 -1.81 -1.39 21.83
C VAL A 131 -2.88 -1.41 22.92
N GLU A 132 -3.42 -0.24 23.29
CA GLU A 132 -4.48 -0.12 24.29
C GLU A 132 -5.78 -0.83 23.86
N ALA A 133 -6.05 -0.91 22.55
CA ALA A 133 -7.14 -1.69 21.97
C ALA A 133 -6.91 -3.23 21.99
N GLY A 134 -5.73 -3.67 22.45
CA GLY A 134 -5.42 -5.07 22.71
C GLY A 134 -5.03 -5.88 21.49
N ILE A 135 -4.53 -5.25 20.42
CA ILE A 135 -4.06 -5.96 19.22
C ILE A 135 -3.04 -7.06 19.57
N ARG A 136 -2.91 -8.08 18.71
CA ARG A 136 -1.91 -9.14 18.90
C ARG A 136 -0.48 -8.65 18.75
N GLY A 137 -0.28 -7.59 17.98
CA GLY A 137 1.00 -6.90 17.86
C GLY A 137 1.16 -6.14 16.55
N HIS A 138 2.31 -5.49 16.46
CA HIS A 138 2.74 -4.74 15.28
C HIS A 138 3.80 -5.49 14.48
N ARG A 139 3.83 -5.27 13.17
CA ARG A 139 4.89 -5.72 12.26
C ARG A 139 5.23 -4.60 11.28
N CYS A 140 6.46 -4.55 10.78
CA CYS A 140 6.88 -3.57 9.78
C CYS A 140 7.92 -4.20 8.86
N PHE A 141 7.68 -4.18 7.55
CA PHE A 141 8.63 -4.67 6.56
C PHE A 141 9.44 -3.53 5.90
N GLY A 142 9.10 -2.27 6.15
CA GLY A 142 9.81 -1.10 5.58
C GLY A 142 9.43 -0.76 4.13
N SER A 143 8.55 -1.55 3.50
CA SER A 143 7.94 -1.24 2.20
C SER A 143 6.42 -1.23 2.35
N ALA A 144 5.77 -0.10 2.05
CA ALA A 144 4.32 0.05 2.15
C ALA A 144 3.58 -0.98 1.29
N ALA A 145 4.03 -1.17 0.04
CA ALA A 145 3.46 -2.17 -0.86
C ALA A 145 3.55 -3.59 -0.28
N MET A 146 4.70 -4.00 0.24
CA MET A 146 4.86 -5.33 0.84
C MET A 146 4.06 -5.49 2.14
N ASN A 147 3.94 -4.44 2.95
CA ASN A 147 3.05 -4.45 4.11
C ASN A 147 1.60 -4.72 3.70
N ILE A 148 1.12 -4.04 2.64
CA ILE A 148 -0.25 -4.24 2.14
C ILE A 148 -0.42 -5.65 1.56
N MET A 149 0.58 -6.20 0.86
CA MET A 149 0.50 -7.56 0.32
C MET A 149 0.40 -8.62 1.43
N MET A 150 0.95 -8.38 2.62
CA MET A 150 0.74 -9.27 3.78
C MET A 150 -0.72 -9.31 4.22
N ILE A 151 -1.48 -8.22 4.04
CA ILE A 151 -2.93 -8.18 4.30
C ILE A 151 -3.67 -8.94 3.21
N ALA A 152 -3.35 -8.68 1.94
CA ALA A 152 -4.01 -9.32 0.79
C ALA A 152 -3.90 -10.86 0.83
N GLN A 153 -2.79 -11.40 1.32
CA GLN A 153 -2.60 -12.85 1.50
C GLN A 153 -3.09 -13.39 2.85
N GLY A 154 -3.70 -12.56 3.71
CA GLY A 154 -4.27 -12.95 5.00
C GLY A 154 -3.24 -13.22 6.11
N ALA A 155 -1.97 -12.86 5.90
CA ALA A 155 -0.91 -13.02 6.91
C ALA A 155 -0.95 -11.93 8.00
N CYS A 156 -1.49 -10.76 7.66
CA CYS A 156 -1.77 -9.66 8.58
C CYS A 156 -3.20 -9.17 8.38
N ASP A 157 -3.73 -8.43 9.35
CA ASP A 157 -5.16 -8.12 9.39
C ASP A 157 -5.45 -6.66 8.99
N ALA A 158 -4.54 -5.71 9.25
CA ALA A 158 -4.74 -4.32 8.85
C ALA A 158 -3.43 -3.53 8.72
N MET A 159 -3.50 -2.38 8.05
CA MET A 159 -2.47 -1.34 7.98
C MET A 159 -3.13 0.02 7.87
N VAL A 160 -2.51 1.02 8.48
CA VAL A 160 -2.80 2.42 8.23
C VAL A 160 -1.49 3.16 7.92
N GLU A 161 -1.49 3.96 6.88
CA GLU A 161 -0.33 4.77 6.52
C GLU A 161 -0.74 6.10 5.89
N TYR A 162 0.07 7.12 6.16
CA TYR A 162 -0.13 8.49 5.69
C TYR A 162 1.12 8.96 4.94
N GLY A 163 0.93 9.87 3.99
CA GLY A 163 1.99 10.45 3.18
C GLY A 163 2.48 9.57 2.04
N LEU A 164 1.76 8.49 1.73
CA LEU A 164 2.05 7.66 0.55
C LEU A 164 1.66 8.40 -0.73
N HIS A 165 2.34 8.08 -1.81
CA HIS A 165 2.02 8.61 -3.13
C HIS A 165 1.01 7.70 -3.85
N ALA A 166 0.30 8.25 -4.84
CA ALA A 166 -0.69 7.49 -5.60
C ALA A 166 -0.12 6.19 -6.22
N TRP A 167 1.14 6.22 -6.67
CA TRP A 167 1.81 5.05 -7.25
C TRP A 167 2.12 3.94 -6.22
N ASP A 168 2.29 4.27 -4.95
CA ASP A 168 2.55 3.28 -3.89
C ASP A 168 1.29 2.47 -3.54
N ILE A 169 0.11 3.08 -3.71
CA ILE A 169 -1.16 2.53 -3.22
C ILE A 169 -2.10 2.06 -4.33
N ALA A 170 -2.00 2.60 -5.56
CA ALA A 170 -2.92 2.27 -6.65
C ALA A 170 -2.99 0.77 -6.93
N ALA A 171 -1.84 0.13 -7.13
CA ALA A 171 -1.77 -1.31 -7.40
C ALA A 171 -2.27 -2.13 -6.20
N ALA A 172 -1.81 -1.76 -5.01
CA ALA A 172 -2.09 -2.48 -3.77
C ALA A 172 -3.57 -2.43 -3.38
N ALA A 173 -4.23 -1.29 -3.62
CA ALA A 173 -5.65 -1.10 -3.34
C ALA A 173 -6.54 -2.05 -4.16
N VAL A 174 -6.23 -2.24 -5.46
CA VAL A 174 -6.96 -3.21 -6.31
C VAL A 174 -6.76 -4.62 -5.79
N ILE A 175 -5.51 -5.00 -5.47
CA ILE A 175 -5.18 -6.35 -5.02
C ILE A 175 -5.88 -6.69 -3.70
N VAL A 176 -5.88 -5.77 -2.72
CA VAL A 176 -6.59 -6.01 -1.44
C VAL A 176 -8.10 -6.13 -1.65
N SER A 177 -8.68 -5.25 -2.46
CA SER A 177 -10.12 -5.27 -2.72
C SER A 177 -10.55 -6.58 -3.38
N GLU A 178 -9.80 -7.05 -4.38
CA GLU A 178 -10.06 -8.32 -5.06
C GLU A 178 -9.71 -9.56 -4.24
N ALA A 179 -8.85 -9.44 -3.22
CA ALA A 179 -8.62 -10.48 -2.22
C ALA A 179 -9.77 -10.59 -1.20
N GLY A 180 -10.79 -9.71 -1.29
CA GLY A 180 -11.94 -9.66 -0.38
C GLY A 180 -11.75 -8.72 0.82
N GLY A 181 -10.70 -7.91 0.82
CA GLY A 181 -10.41 -6.93 1.87
C GLY A 181 -11.17 -5.62 1.72
N CYS A 182 -10.95 -4.74 2.68
CA CYS A 182 -11.50 -3.39 2.71
C CYS A 182 -10.38 -2.36 2.57
N VAL A 183 -10.56 -1.39 1.68
CA VAL A 183 -9.66 -0.25 1.48
C VAL A 183 -10.47 1.03 1.64
N ILE A 184 -10.09 1.88 2.60
CA ILE A 184 -10.77 3.15 2.92
C ILE A 184 -9.75 4.24 3.26
N ASP A 185 -10.22 5.49 3.35
CA ASP A 185 -9.44 6.54 4.00
C ASP A 185 -9.39 6.27 5.51
N PRO A 186 -8.27 6.57 6.21
CA PRO A 186 -8.18 6.41 7.65
C PRO A 186 -9.25 7.14 8.46
N THR A 187 -9.85 8.21 7.91
CA THR A 187 -10.99 8.94 8.50
C THR A 187 -12.33 8.21 8.42
N GLY A 188 -12.38 7.06 7.74
CA GLY A 188 -13.61 6.29 7.49
C GLY A 188 -14.31 6.68 6.19
N ALA A 189 -13.82 7.71 5.49
CA ALA A 189 -14.34 8.12 4.18
C ALA A 189 -13.99 7.09 3.07
N PRO A 190 -14.69 7.13 1.92
CA PRO A 190 -14.33 6.33 0.76
C PRO A 190 -12.86 6.55 0.36
N PHE A 191 -12.20 5.47 -0.06
CA PHE A 191 -10.80 5.53 -0.50
C PHE A 191 -10.64 6.47 -1.69
N ASN A 192 -9.61 7.33 -1.61
CA ASN A 192 -9.18 8.17 -2.72
C ASN A 192 -7.67 7.98 -2.92
N VAL A 193 -7.28 7.48 -4.08
CA VAL A 193 -5.88 7.21 -4.44
C VAL A 193 -4.99 8.46 -4.38
N MET A 194 -5.57 9.65 -4.49
CA MET A 194 -4.82 10.91 -4.43
C MET A 194 -4.77 11.52 -3.02
N SER A 195 -5.45 10.96 -2.00
CA SER A 195 -5.54 11.58 -0.67
C SER A 195 -4.28 11.41 0.18
N ARG A 196 -3.27 10.69 -0.33
CA ARG A 196 -2.02 10.34 0.36
C ARG A 196 -2.20 9.52 1.62
N LYS A 197 -3.36 8.90 1.80
CA LYS A 197 -3.71 8.16 3.01
C LYS A 197 -4.40 6.87 2.62
N ILE A 198 -4.10 5.81 3.34
CA ILE A 198 -4.74 4.52 3.12
C ILE A 198 -4.91 3.78 4.44
N LEU A 199 -6.08 3.17 4.59
CA LEU A 199 -6.34 2.14 5.59
C LEU A 199 -6.82 0.89 4.85
N CYS A 200 -6.02 -0.16 4.93
CA CYS A 200 -6.37 -1.48 4.42
C CYS A 200 -6.67 -2.39 5.61
N ALA A 201 -7.73 -3.18 5.54
CA ALA A 201 -8.01 -4.21 6.52
C ALA A 201 -8.62 -5.45 5.86
N SER A 202 -8.55 -6.57 6.55
CA SER A 202 -9.12 -7.83 6.09
C SER A 202 -10.65 -7.82 6.08
N THR A 203 -11.27 -7.03 6.94
CA THR A 203 -12.73 -6.85 6.98
C THR A 203 -13.10 -5.38 7.16
N LYS A 204 -14.33 -5.01 6.74
CA LYS A 204 -14.84 -3.64 6.89
C LYS A 204 -15.04 -3.27 8.36
N GLU A 205 -15.47 -4.23 9.18
CA GLU A 205 -15.66 -4.08 10.62
C GLU A 205 -14.35 -3.73 11.31
N LEU A 206 -13.26 -4.42 10.94
CA LEU A 206 -11.92 -4.11 11.45
C LEU A 206 -11.45 -2.74 10.97
N ALA A 207 -11.68 -2.40 9.70
CA ALA A 207 -11.31 -1.11 9.13
C ALA A 207 -11.95 0.06 9.89
N ILE A 208 -13.26 -0.02 10.14
CA ILE A 208 -14.03 0.99 10.87
C ILE A 208 -13.59 1.05 12.34
N SER A 209 -13.41 -0.11 12.98
CA SER A 209 -12.95 -0.17 14.37
C SER A 209 -11.58 0.49 14.53
N LEU A 210 -10.67 0.27 13.59
CA LEU A 210 -9.36 0.91 13.58
C LEU A 210 -9.47 2.41 13.30
N SER A 211 -10.28 2.83 12.32
CA SER A 211 -10.52 4.25 12.01
C SER A 211 -10.97 5.05 13.24
N ASN A 212 -11.91 4.51 14.02
CA ASN A 212 -12.48 5.18 15.20
C ASN A 212 -11.48 5.47 16.33
N ILE A 213 -10.36 4.74 16.39
CA ILE A 213 -9.35 4.91 17.44
C ILE A 213 -8.15 5.74 16.98
N LEU A 214 -8.08 6.15 15.71
CA LEU A 214 -6.93 6.87 15.19
C LEU A 214 -7.05 8.39 15.41
N THR A 215 -5.91 9.03 15.61
CA THR A 215 -5.73 10.46 15.36
C THR A 215 -5.30 10.63 13.91
N HIS A 216 -5.95 11.55 13.22
CA HIS A 216 -5.72 11.79 11.80
C HIS A 216 -4.74 12.94 11.58
N ALA A 217 -3.93 12.80 10.54
CA ALA A 217 -3.15 13.88 9.97
C ALA A 217 -3.78 14.29 8.64
N ASP A 218 -3.85 15.59 8.39
CA ASP A 218 -4.37 16.14 7.15
C ASP A 218 -3.26 16.24 6.10
N PHE A 219 -3.57 15.75 4.90
CA PHE A 219 -2.73 15.88 3.72
C PHE A 219 -3.53 16.56 2.62
N GLU A 220 -2.88 17.50 1.93
CA GLU A 220 -3.41 18.00 0.66
C GLU A 220 -3.35 16.88 -0.37
N PRO A 221 -4.42 16.68 -1.17
CA PRO A 221 -4.41 15.71 -2.25
C PRO A 221 -3.29 15.97 -3.25
N GLU A 222 -2.82 14.90 -3.89
CA GLU A 222 -1.88 15.00 -5.01
C GLU A 222 -2.61 15.48 -6.28
N GLY A 223 -2.19 16.62 -6.82
CA GLY A 223 -2.72 17.18 -8.06
C GLY A 223 -3.27 18.58 -7.91
#